data_AF-Q0Z855-F1
#
_entry.id   AF-Q0Z855-F1
#
_cell.length_a   1.000
_cell.length_b   1.000
_cell.length_c   1.000
_cell.angle_alpha   90.00
_cell.angle_beta   90.00
_cell.angle_gamma   90.00
#
_symmetry.space_group_name_H-M   'P 1'
#
loop_
_entity.id
_entity.type
_entity.pdbx_description
1 polymer ?
#
loop_
_entity_poly.entity_id
_entity_poly.type
_entity_poly.pdbx_seq_one_letter_code
_entity_poly.pdbx_strand_id
1 'polypeptide(L)'
;MLRVVPANELKIGPEIYSMTRNPRGSCIIVNNADFHDHSLRCREGSQLDVDRMAGLFRQLHFNVSIASNLSAKETKDLLRGFQKAETQKDAECLAVILMSHGEDGVLYGSDGEKLHLDRDVYQLFDNENCPNLRGKPKLFFIPGSRGCMWDNGIHGLLETPGANEVSHEHSEARSCEAPPRDDKSCHVPETASTVEERPEHCLPSSWQERKPETGCSDMYIAYATRPGYVSLKNEIIGSWFLSAVSEVFSQHACTLSLDGLMRRVSQNVMDRSAHDGSKQTPSVTTIGWRKELYFNPGHHAQSKISVSADRFFLLSVWAPYLIGTHTKNKVKRIYWVKDW
;
A
#
# COMPACT_ATOMS: atom_id res chain seq x y z
N MET A 1 20.58 3.15 0.65
CA MET A 1 19.55 2.18 0.22
C MET A 1 19.94 0.80 0.74
N LEU A 2 19.03 0.06 1.38
CA LEU A 2 19.33 -1.27 1.92
C LEU A 2 19.46 -2.29 0.77
N ARG A 3 20.41 -3.22 0.89
CA ARG A 3 20.61 -4.30 -0.07
C ARG A 3 19.71 -5.48 0.29
N VAL A 4 18.98 -6.02 -0.68
CA VAL A 4 18.19 -7.24 -0.50
C VAL A 4 19.15 -8.44 -0.51
N VAL A 5 19.05 -9.27 0.53
CA VAL A 5 19.77 -10.54 0.61
C VAL A 5 19.18 -11.51 -0.45
N PRO A 6 19.99 -12.11 -1.34
CA PRO A 6 19.49 -13.11 -2.27
C PRO A 6 19.06 -14.38 -1.52
N ALA A 7 18.06 -15.08 -2.06
CA ALA A 7 17.69 -16.40 -1.59
C ALA A 7 18.79 -17.39 -1.98
N ASN A 8 19.08 -18.33 -1.07
CA ASN A 8 19.97 -19.46 -1.34
C ASN A 8 19.24 -20.62 -2.03
N GLU A 9 17.91 -20.67 -1.86
CA GLU A 9 17.05 -21.72 -2.36
C GLU A 9 15.80 -21.10 -2.98
N LEU A 10 15.43 -21.59 -4.16
CA LEU A 10 14.20 -21.20 -4.84
C LEU A 10 12.99 -21.88 -4.19
N LYS A 11 12.06 -21.11 -3.62
CA LYS A 11 10.82 -21.63 -3.06
C LYS A 11 9.73 -21.72 -4.14
N ILE A 12 9.32 -22.94 -4.47
CA ILE A 12 8.29 -23.28 -5.46
C ILE A 12 7.48 -24.49 -4.99
N GLY A 13 6.23 -24.61 -5.43
CA GLY A 13 5.36 -25.73 -5.07
C GLY A 13 3.90 -25.49 -5.48
N PRO A 14 3.03 -26.51 -5.38
CA PRO A 14 1.61 -26.38 -5.72
C PRO A 14 0.89 -25.33 -4.85
N GLU A 15 1.28 -25.23 -3.57
CA GLU A 15 0.74 -24.28 -2.58
C GLU A 15 1.49 -22.95 -2.51
N ILE A 16 2.38 -22.67 -3.48
CA ILE A 16 3.20 -21.45 -3.54
C ILE A 16 2.90 -20.71 -4.84
N TYR A 17 2.71 -19.38 -4.79
CA TYR A 17 2.59 -18.57 -5.99
C TYR A 17 3.90 -18.58 -6.79
N SER A 18 3.80 -18.72 -8.10
CA SER A 18 4.98 -18.62 -8.97
C SER A 18 5.55 -17.21 -8.88
N MET A 19 6.82 -17.14 -8.50
CA MET A 19 7.62 -15.92 -8.43
C MET A 19 9.01 -16.30 -8.97
N THR A 20 9.09 -16.54 -10.28
CA THR A 20 10.29 -17.05 -10.98
C THR A 20 10.69 -16.27 -12.23
N ARG A 21 9.84 -15.36 -12.75
CA ARG A 21 10.12 -14.50 -13.91
C ARG A 21 10.91 -13.23 -13.58
N ASN A 22 11.67 -12.73 -14.54
CA ASN A 22 12.30 -11.41 -14.46
C ASN A 22 11.94 -10.59 -15.71
N PRO A 23 11.15 -9.51 -15.58
CA PRO A 23 10.55 -9.00 -14.35
C PRO A 23 9.43 -9.91 -13.81
N ARG A 24 9.19 -9.86 -12.50
CA ARG A 24 8.06 -10.52 -11.81
C ARG A 24 6.71 -9.92 -12.20
N GLY A 25 6.71 -8.67 -12.62
CA GLY A 25 5.53 -7.89 -12.95
C GLY A 25 5.73 -6.43 -12.60
N SER A 26 4.65 -5.68 -12.54
CA SER A 26 4.68 -4.24 -12.27
C SER A 26 4.61 -3.94 -10.78
N CYS A 27 5.41 -2.97 -10.33
CA CYS A 27 5.26 -2.30 -9.06
C CYS A 27 4.91 -0.82 -9.34
N ILE A 28 3.69 -0.43 -9.00
CA ILE A 28 3.16 0.92 -9.25
C ILE A 28 3.25 1.71 -7.95
N ILE A 29 3.97 2.83 -7.97
CA ILE A 29 4.14 3.71 -6.82
C ILE A 29 3.51 5.06 -7.15
N VAL A 30 2.51 5.48 -6.38
CA VAL A 30 1.92 6.82 -6.46
C VAL A 30 2.24 7.57 -5.17
N ASN A 31 2.93 8.70 -5.27
CA ASN A 31 3.24 9.58 -4.15
C ASN A 31 2.54 10.92 -4.26
N ASN A 32 1.46 11.10 -3.51
CA ASN A 32 0.84 12.42 -3.34
C ASN A 32 1.45 13.06 -2.10
N ALA A 33 2.27 14.08 -2.32
CA ALA A 33 2.99 14.83 -1.30
C ALA A 33 2.50 16.28 -1.19
N ASP A 34 2.19 16.89 -2.33
CA ASP A 34 1.64 18.24 -2.43
C ASP A 34 0.15 18.17 -2.78
N PHE A 35 -0.65 18.97 -2.08
CA PHE A 35 -2.11 19.01 -2.24
C PHE A 35 -2.56 20.44 -2.56
N HIS A 36 -3.55 20.56 -3.45
CA HIS A 36 -4.20 21.83 -3.77
C HIS A 36 -5.13 22.29 -2.63
N ASP A 37 -5.79 21.33 -1.98
CA ASP A 37 -6.56 21.59 -0.78
C ASP A 37 -5.62 21.91 0.40
N HIS A 38 -5.65 23.15 0.86
CA HIS A 38 -4.80 23.64 1.94
C HIS A 38 -5.14 23.04 3.32
N SER A 39 -6.28 22.35 3.47
CA SER A 39 -6.58 21.56 4.67
C SER A 39 -5.72 20.29 4.77
N LEU A 40 -5.23 19.79 3.64
CA LEU A 40 -4.32 18.66 3.56
C LEU A 40 -2.87 19.16 3.57
N ARG A 41 -2.18 18.90 4.68
CA ARG A 41 -0.78 19.35 4.86
C ARG A 41 0.17 18.69 3.87
N CYS A 42 1.25 19.37 3.51
CA CYS A 42 2.32 18.76 2.71
C CYS A 42 2.90 17.52 3.40
N ARG A 43 3.25 16.49 2.62
CA ARG A 43 3.90 15.27 3.12
C ARG A 43 5.40 15.32 2.89
N GLU A 44 6.06 16.26 3.57
CA GLU A 44 7.52 16.35 3.62
C GLU A 44 8.14 15.02 4.07
N GLY A 45 9.30 14.68 3.51
CA GLY A 45 9.98 13.41 3.72
C GLY A 45 9.41 12.20 2.96
N SER A 46 8.24 12.31 2.30
CA SER A 46 7.63 11.17 1.57
C SER A 46 8.47 10.66 0.40
N GLN A 47 9.37 11.48 -0.16
CA GLN A 47 10.29 11.03 -1.22
C GLN A 47 11.27 9.96 -0.71
N LEU A 48 11.63 9.97 0.58
CA LEU A 48 12.46 8.92 1.17
C LEU A 48 11.78 7.56 1.11
N ASP A 49 10.46 7.53 1.29
CA ASP A 49 9.66 6.31 1.17
C ASP A 49 9.57 5.86 -0.29
N VAL A 50 9.41 6.79 -1.25
CA VAL A 50 9.46 6.49 -2.68
C VAL A 50 10.78 5.81 -3.03
N ASP A 51 11.91 6.41 -2.67
CA ASP A 51 13.24 5.92 -3.03
C ASP A 51 13.50 4.53 -2.41
N ARG A 52 13.14 4.38 -1.13
CA ARG A 52 13.26 3.13 -0.38
C ARG A 52 12.44 2.00 -1.03
N MET A 53 11.16 2.25 -1.29
CA MET A 53 10.26 1.24 -1.84
C MET A 53 10.59 0.93 -3.30
N ALA A 54 10.95 1.92 -4.11
CA ALA A 54 11.41 1.69 -5.47
C ALA A 54 12.69 0.85 -5.50
N GLY A 55 13.65 1.17 -4.63
CA GLY A 55 14.89 0.39 -4.47
C GLY A 55 14.66 -1.05 -4.04
N LEU A 56 13.76 -1.25 -3.08
CA LEU A 56 13.36 -2.58 -2.62
C LEU A 56 12.75 -3.39 -3.75
N PHE A 57 11.69 -2.88 -4.39
CA PHE A 57 10.93 -3.65 -5.38
C PHE A 57 11.73 -3.90 -6.67
N ARG A 58 12.65 -3.02 -7.06
CA ARG A 58 13.62 -3.31 -8.14
C ARG A 58 14.52 -4.50 -7.78
N GLN A 59 15.07 -4.54 -6.56
CA GLN A 59 15.88 -5.67 -6.10
C GLN A 59 15.09 -6.97 -5.90
N LEU A 60 13.76 -6.86 -5.76
CA LEU A 60 12.82 -7.99 -5.81
C LEU A 60 12.35 -8.32 -7.24
N HIS A 61 13.03 -7.80 -8.27
CA HIS A 61 12.81 -8.06 -9.69
C HIS A 61 11.47 -7.56 -10.25
N PHE A 62 10.90 -6.50 -9.68
CA PHE A 62 9.73 -5.83 -10.27
C PHE A 62 10.15 -4.71 -11.22
N ASN A 63 9.34 -4.49 -12.26
CA ASN A 63 9.40 -3.28 -13.05
C ASN A 63 8.68 -2.15 -12.32
N VAL A 64 9.43 -1.19 -11.77
CA VAL A 64 8.90 -0.12 -10.93
C VAL A 64 8.53 1.11 -11.75
N SER A 65 7.27 1.55 -11.65
CA SER A 65 6.78 2.81 -12.23
C SER A 65 6.35 3.77 -11.11
N ILE A 66 6.78 5.03 -11.21
CA ILE A 66 6.58 6.04 -10.16
C ILE A 66 5.84 7.24 -10.75
N ALA A 67 4.78 7.67 -10.08
CA ALA A 67 4.08 8.91 -10.37
C ALA A 67 3.89 9.72 -9.08
N SER A 68 3.86 11.05 -9.20
CA SER A 68 3.75 11.95 -8.05
C SER A 68 2.64 12.98 -8.23
N ASN A 69 1.99 13.34 -7.13
CA ASN A 69 0.99 14.39 -7.02
C ASN A 69 -0.13 14.27 -8.07
N LEU A 70 -0.65 13.06 -8.24
CA LEU A 70 -1.78 12.78 -9.13
C LEU A 70 -3.11 13.10 -8.45
N SER A 71 -4.03 13.67 -9.22
CA SER A 71 -5.43 13.80 -8.82
C SER A 71 -6.07 12.43 -8.57
N ALA A 72 -7.22 12.39 -7.90
CA ALA A 72 -7.94 11.12 -7.68
C ALA A 72 -8.27 10.45 -9.03
N LYS A 73 -8.73 11.24 -10.00
CA LYS A 73 -9.01 10.78 -11.36
C LYS A 73 -7.75 10.31 -12.09
N GLU A 74 -6.66 11.08 -12.02
CA GLU A 74 -5.38 10.72 -12.66
C GLU A 74 -4.81 9.42 -12.09
N THR A 75 -4.92 9.20 -10.78
CA THR A 75 -4.53 7.95 -10.13
C THR A 75 -5.34 6.76 -10.66
N LYS A 76 -6.66 6.90 -10.73
CA LYS A 76 -7.55 5.87 -11.28
C LYS A 76 -7.25 5.57 -12.75
N ASP A 77 -7.01 6.60 -13.56
CA ASP A 77 -6.69 6.45 -14.97
C ASP A 77 -5.31 5.80 -15.19
N LEU A 78 -4.31 6.13 -14.36
CA LEU A 78 -3.02 5.45 -14.35
C LEU A 78 -3.17 3.95 -14.07
N LEU A 79 -3.90 3.59 -13.01
CA LEU A 79 -4.13 2.19 -12.64
C LEU A 79 -4.91 1.43 -13.73
N ARG A 80 -5.90 2.07 -14.36
CA ARG A 80 -6.60 1.52 -15.54
C ARG A 80 -5.65 1.27 -16.72
N GLY A 81 -4.65 2.12 -16.91
CA GLY A 81 -3.60 1.90 -17.90
C GLY A 81 -2.86 0.58 -17.64
N PHE A 82 -2.44 0.34 -16.40
CA PHE A 82 -1.79 -0.92 -16.01
C PHE A 82 -2.73 -2.13 -16.08
N GLN A 83 -4.00 -1.96 -15.71
CA GLN A 83 -5.03 -3.00 -15.82
C GLN A 83 -5.17 -3.53 -17.25
N LYS A 84 -5.04 -2.64 -18.26
CA LYS A 84 -5.12 -2.98 -19.69
C LYS A 84 -3.78 -3.29 -20.35
N ALA A 85 -2.67 -3.15 -19.63
CA ALA A 85 -1.34 -3.29 -20.21
C ALA A 85 -1.09 -4.75 -20.62
N GLU A 86 -0.50 -4.94 -21.81
CA GLU A 86 -0.14 -6.26 -22.34
C GLU A 86 0.87 -6.98 -21.43
N THR A 87 1.69 -6.22 -20.70
CA THR A 87 2.65 -6.73 -19.70
C THR A 87 2.01 -7.59 -18.61
N GLN A 88 0.70 -7.47 -18.35
CA GLN A 88 0.01 -8.30 -17.37
C GLN A 88 -0.08 -9.78 -17.76
N LYS A 89 0.01 -10.11 -19.07
CA LYS A 89 -0.02 -11.50 -19.53
C LYS A 89 1.15 -12.31 -18.96
N ASP A 90 2.33 -11.72 -19.00
CA ASP A 90 3.58 -12.31 -18.53
C ASP A 90 3.91 -12.01 -17.06
N ALA A 91 3.18 -11.08 -16.42
CA ALA A 91 3.35 -10.81 -15.00
C ALA A 91 3.02 -12.05 -14.17
N GLU A 92 3.74 -12.27 -13.08
CA GLU A 92 3.43 -13.23 -12.02
C GLU A 92 2.87 -12.57 -10.77
N CYS A 93 3.14 -11.28 -10.58
CA CYS A 93 2.65 -10.51 -9.45
C CYS A 93 2.39 -9.06 -9.83
N LEU A 94 1.39 -8.45 -9.21
CA LEU A 94 1.20 -7.00 -9.20
C LEU A 94 1.51 -6.46 -7.81
N ALA A 95 2.25 -5.36 -7.72
CA ALA A 95 2.39 -4.58 -6.50
C ALA A 95 1.93 -3.14 -6.73
N VAL A 96 1.16 -2.59 -5.80
CA VAL A 96 0.66 -1.21 -5.84
C VAL A 96 0.91 -0.55 -4.49
N ILE A 97 1.58 0.59 -4.48
CA ILE A 97 1.92 1.37 -3.29
C ILE A 97 1.31 2.77 -3.47
N LEU A 98 0.31 3.11 -2.67
CA LEU A 98 -0.41 4.39 -2.76
C LEU A 98 -0.13 5.22 -1.50
N MET A 99 0.74 6.22 -1.64
CA MET A 99 1.16 7.11 -0.57
C MET A 99 0.40 8.44 -0.65
N SER A 100 -0.54 8.65 0.25
CA SER A 100 -1.29 9.90 0.37
C SER A 100 -1.81 10.09 1.81
N HIS A 101 -2.50 11.20 2.06
CA HIS A 101 -3.46 11.28 3.16
C HIS A 101 -4.63 10.34 2.91
N GLY A 102 -5.31 9.94 3.98
CA GLY A 102 -6.43 9.03 3.89
C GLY A 102 -7.31 9.01 5.13
N GLU A 103 -8.45 8.37 4.95
CA GLU A 103 -9.41 7.99 5.98
C GLU A 103 -9.84 6.54 5.69
N ASP A 104 -10.76 5.97 6.47
CA ASP A 104 -11.12 4.57 6.28
C ASP A 104 -11.71 4.31 4.88
N GLY A 105 -11.09 3.41 4.12
CA GLY A 105 -11.49 3.05 2.76
C GLY A 105 -11.16 4.06 1.65
N VAL A 106 -10.54 5.20 1.98
CA VAL A 106 -10.30 6.31 1.03
C VAL A 106 -8.90 6.88 1.15
N LEU A 107 -8.30 7.22 0.00
CA LEU A 107 -7.13 8.10 -0.09
C LEU A 107 -7.49 9.40 -0.80
N TYR A 108 -6.71 10.46 -0.57
CA TYR A 108 -6.90 11.73 -1.27
C TYR A 108 -6.00 11.85 -2.50
N GLY A 109 -6.56 12.34 -3.59
CA GLY A 109 -5.79 12.85 -4.72
C GLY A 109 -5.09 14.16 -4.37
N SER A 110 -4.11 14.59 -5.17
CA SER A 110 -3.48 15.92 -5.02
C SER A 110 -4.47 17.08 -5.20
N ASP A 111 -5.61 16.81 -5.83
CA ASP A 111 -6.76 17.72 -5.96
C ASP A 111 -7.64 17.81 -4.71
N GLY A 112 -7.38 17.01 -3.67
CA GLY A 112 -8.22 16.93 -2.47
C GLY A 112 -9.46 16.04 -2.64
N GLU A 113 -9.66 15.45 -3.82
CA GLU A 113 -10.79 14.55 -4.09
C GLU A 113 -10.54 13.14 -3.57
N LYS A 114 -11.64 12.44 -3.27
CA LYS A 114 -11.60 11.07 -2.71
C LYS A 114 -11.35 10.02 -3.79
N LEU A 115 -10.33 9.20 -3.57
CA LEU A 115 -10.07 7.95 -4.29
C LEU A 115 -10.54 6.78 -3.42
N HIS A 116 -11.66 6.14 -3.79
CA HIS A 116 -12.21 5.02 -3.04
C HIS A 116 -11.44 3.74 -3.34
N LEU A 117 -10.81 3.13 -2.34
CA LEU A 117 -9.90 2.02 -2.55
C LEU A 117 -10.60 0.79 -3.16
N ASP A 118 -11.79 0.43 -2.69
CA ASP A 118 -12.49 -0.75 -3.19
C ASP A 118 -12.87 -0.61 -4.68
N ARG A 119 -13.61 0.45 -5.03
CA ARG A 119 -14.15 0.67 -6.37
C ARG A 119 -13.10 1.19 -7.37
N ASP A 120 -12.22 2.07 -6.93
CA ASP A 120 -11.33 2.82 -7.82
C ASP A 120 -9.92 2.21 -7.90
N VAL A 121 -9.58 1.25 -7.02
CA VAL A 121 -8.27 0.58 -6.99
C VAL A 121 -8.40 -0.95 -7.04
N TYR A 122 -9.00 -1.59 -6.04
CA TYR A 122 -8.99 -3.06 -5.93
C TYR A 122 -9.82 -3.74 -7.02
N GLN A 123 -11.02 -3.23 -7.28
CA GLN A 123 -11.92 -3.75 -8.31
C GLN A 123 -11.29 -3.71 -9.71
N LEU A 124 -10.38 -2.77 -10.01
CA LEU A 124 -9.68 -2.74 -11.29
C LEU A 124 -8.87 -4.02 -11.55
N PHE A 125 -8.39 -4.68 -10.51
CA PHE A 125 -7.52 -5.85 -10.60
C PHE A 125 -8.19 -7.14 -10.11
N ASP A 126 -9.51 -7.17 -9.98
CA ASP A 126 -10.23 -8.41 -9.70
C ASP A 126 -10.21 -9.39 -10.90
N ASN A 127 -10.76 -10.58 -10.69
CA ASN A 127 -10.76 -11.61 -11.73
C ASN A 127 -11.57 -11.20 -12.96
N GLU A 128 -12.58 -10.34 -12.86
CA GLU A 128 -13.39 -9.94 -14.01
C GLU A 128 -12.71 -8.81 -14.80
N ASN A 129 -12.22 -7.80 -14.09
CA ASN A 129 -11.66 -6.59 -14.65
C ASN A 129 -10.21 -6.78 -15.11
N CYS A 130 -9.43 -7.69 -14.52
CA CYS A 130 -8.09 -8.00 -14.99
C CYS A 130 -7.85 -9.52 -15.15
N PRO A 131 -8.40 -10.16 -16.21
CA PRO A 131 -8.28 -11.60 -16.43
C PRO A 131 -6.84 -12.11 -16.50
N ASN A 132 -5.90 -11.27 -16.96
CA ASN A 132 -4.47 -11.60 -17.03
C ASN A 132 -3.82 -11.77 -15.64
N LEU A 133 -4.44 -11.27 -14.58
CA LEU A 133 -4.00 -11.39 -13.19
C LEU A 133 -4.82 -12.40 -12.35
N ARG A 134 -5.67 -13.22 -13.00
CA ARG A 134 -6.38 -14.32 -12.33
C ARG A 134 -5.41 -15.33 -11.74
N GLY A 135 -5.60 -15.68 -10.47
CA GLY A 135 -4.75 -16.65 -9.76
C GLY A 135 -3.33 -16.15 -9.45
N LYS A 136 -3.04 -14.87 -9.74
CA LYS A 136 -1.74 -14.23 -9.51
C LYS A 136 -1.84 -13.27 -8.32
N PRO A 137 -0.83 -13.19 -7.44
CA PRO A 137 -0.84 -12.31 -6.28
C PRO A 137 -0.90 -10.83 -6.67
N LYS A 138 -1.77 -10.09 -5.97
CA LYS A 138 -1.98 -8.64 -6.11
C LYS A 138 -1.75 -8.00 -4.75
N LEU A 139 -0.62 -7.33 -4.60
CA LEU A 139 -0.13 -6.77 -3.35
C LEU A 139 -0.43 -5.28 -3.31
N PHE A 140 -1.11 -4.82 -2.26
CA PHE A 140 -1.42 -3.41 -2.04
C PHE A 140 -0.80 -2.97 -0.72
N PHE A 141 0.02 -1.92 -0.75
CA PHE A 141 0.59 -1.30 0.45
C PHE A 141 0.06 0.11 0.59
N ILE A 142 -0.71 0.34 1.65
CA ILE A 142 -1.46 1.57 1.89
C ILE A 142 -0.94 2.21 3.20
N PRO A 143 0.11 3.06 3.11
CA PRO A 143 0.69 3.72 4.27
C PRO A 143 -0.11 4.92 4.80
N GLY A 144 -1.24 5.27 4.16
CA GLY A 144 -2.11 6.36 4.58
C GLY A 144 -2.83 6.07 5.91
N SER A 145 -3.21 7.14 6.61
CA SER A 145 -4.09 7.05 7.77
C SER A 145 -5.45 6.48 7.40
N ARG A 146 -6.16 5.92 8.39
CA ARG A 146 -7.52 5.38 8.24
C ARG A 146 -8.53 6.03 9.18
N GLY A 147 -8.19 7.21 9.69
CA GLY A 147 -8.98 7.99 10.62
C GLY A 147 -8.10 8.95 11.43
N CYS A 148 -8.67 9.53 12.48
CA CYS A 148 -8.04 10.58 13.29
C CYS A 148 -7.66 10.13 14.71
N MET A 149 -7.91 8.87 15.09
CA MET A 149 -7.59 8.37 16.43
C MET A 149 -6.09 8.10 16.58
N TRP A 150 -5.57 8.42 17.76
CA TRP A 150 -4.22 8.05 18.17
C TRP A 150 -4.23 6.63 18.73
N ASP A 151 -3.22 5.85 18.36
CA ASP A 151 -3.03 4.51 18.90
C ASP A 151 -2.14 4.61 20.15
N ASN A 152 -2.67 4.25 21.32
CA ASN A 152 -1.91 4.26 22.58
C ASN A 152 -1.22 2.91 22.86
N GLY A 153 -1.38 1.92 21.97
CA GLY A 153 -0.93 0.55 22.17
C GLY A 153 -1.59 -0.15 23.35
N ILE A 154 -1.01 -1.27 23.77
CA ILE A 154 -1.40 -1.97 25.00
C ILE A 154 -0.57 -1.39 26.16
N HIS A 155 -1.20 -0.59 27.02
CA HIS A 155 -0.64 -0.29 28.34
C HIS A 155 -0.83 -1.52 29.24
N GLY A 156 0.27 -2.13 29.72
CA GLY A 156 0.24 -2.99 30.92
C GLY A 156 0.05 -4.51 30.73
N LEU A 157 1.07 -5.21 30.23
CA LEU A 157 1.29 -6.64 30.56
C LEU A 157 2.64 -6.91 31.26
N LEU A 158 3.28 -5.85 31.78
CA LEU A 158 4.34 -5.97 32.77
C LEU A 158 3.92 -5.13 33.98
N GLU A 159 3.20 -5.74 34.91
CA GLU A 159 3.21 -5.26 36.28
C GLU A 159 4.60 -5.53 36.86
N THR A 160 5.31 -4.48 37.29
CA THR A 160 5.96 -4.49 38.61
C THR A 160 5.91 -3.08 39.21
N PRO A 161 5.70 -2.95 40.53
CA PRO A 161 5.49 -1.68 41.18
C PRO A 161 6.83 -1.06 41.60
N GLY A 162 6.99 0.25 41.42
CA GLY A 162 8.01 1.00 42.16
C GLY A 162 8.62 2.20 41.47
N ALA A 163 8.22 3.37 41.99
CA ALA A 163 9.08 4.54 42.27
C ALA A 163 9.37 5.57 41.17
N ASN A 164 8.84 6.76 41.49
CA ASN A 164 9.42 8.10 41.42
C ASN A 164 9.27 8.91 40.13
N GLU A 165 8.30 9.82 40.21
CA GLU A 165 8.27 11.13 39.54
C GLU A 165 9.62 11.86 39.68
N VAL A 166 10.20 12.26 38.55
CA VAL A 166 11.14 13.38 38.50
C VAL A 166 10.77 14.27 37.32
N SER A 167 10.58 15.54 37.64
CA SER A 167 10.15 16.65 36.79
C SER A 167 11.31 17.34 36.06
N HIS A 168 10.96 17.97 34.91
CA HIS A 168 11.70 18.98 34.12
C HIS A 168 12.91 18.45 33.30
N GLU A 169 13.18 18.88 32.06
CA GLU A 169 13.11 20.24 31.49
C GLU A 169 13.11 20.23 29.95
N HIS A 170 12.62 21.31 29.35
CA HIS A 170 12.40 21.54 27.93
C HIS A 170 13.70 21.68 27.11
N SER A 171 13.77 21.04 25.93
CA SER A 171 14.60 21.54 24.82
C SER A 171 13.92 21.27 23.47
N GLU A 172 13.79 22.33 22.68
CA GLU A 172 13.03 22.40 21.43
C GLU A 172 13.64 21.57 20.30
N ALA A 173 12.93 20.52 19.88
CA ALA A 173 12.98 19.99 18.53
C ALA A 173 11.55 19.96 18.00
N ARG A 174 11.25 20.80 17.01
CA ARG A 174 9.91 20.98 16.43
C ARG A 174 9.47 19.70 15.72
N SER A 175 8.72 18.88 16.46
CA SER A 175 7.90 17.81 15.95
C SER A 175 6.64 18.39 15.33
N CYS A 176 6.10 17.70 14.33
CA CYS A 176 4.87 18.03 13.63
C CYS A 176 3.69 18.19 14.60
N GLU A 177 3.26 19.44 14.84
CA GLU A 177 2.13 19.76 15.72
C GLU A 177 0.81 19.29 15.11
N ALA A 178 0.15 18.34 15.76
CA ALA A 178 -1.24 17.95 15.49
C ALA A 178 -2.19 19.17 15.55
N PRO A 179 -3.36 19.16 14.88
CA PRO A 179 -4.39 20.16 15.10
C PRO A 179 -4.85 20.17 16.58
N PRO A 180 -5.40 21.29 17.08
CA PRO A 180 -5.81 21.42 18.48
C PRO A 180 -6.80 20.31 18.88
N ARG A 181 -6.74 19.92 20.16
CA ARG A 181 -7.71 19.00 20.78
C ARG A 181 -9.10 19.65 20.75
N ASP A 182 -9.89 19.33 19.72
CA ASP A 182 -11.33 19.57 19.76
C ASP A 182 -11.98 18.45 20.57
N ASP A 183 -12.37 18.77 21.80
CA ASP A 183 -13.07 17.92 22.75
C ASP A 183 -14.55 17.76 22.35
N LYS A 184 -14.78 17.36 21.09
CA LYS A 184 -16.11 16.98 20.59
C LYS A 184 -16.18 15.48 20.57
N SER A 185 -16.77 14.91 21.62
CA SER A 185 -17.11 13.50 21.67
C SER A 185 -17.90 13.12 20.42
N CYS A 186 -17.39 12.19 19.62
CA CYS A 186 -18.19 11.47 18.65
C CYS A 186 -19.22 10.65 19.45
N HIS A 187 -20.46 11.12 19.52
CA HIS A 187 -21.55 10.35 20.11
C HIS A 187 -21.70 9.04 19.34
N VAL A 188 -21.38 7.94 20.01
CA VAL A 188 -21.82 6.60 19.63
C VAL A 188 -23.26 6.48 20.14
N PRO A 189 -24.27 6.21 19.30
CA PRO A 189 -25.58 5.84 19.82
C PRO A 189 -25.44 4.45 20.47
N GLU A 190 -25.58 4.40 21.79
CA GLU A 190 -25.90 3.17 22.51
C GLU A 190 -27.34 2.79 22.14
N THR A 191 -27.51 1.79 21.29
CA THR A 191 -28.77 1.07 21.21
C THR A 191 -28.60 -0.32 21.81
N ALA A 192 -29.36 -0.52 22.88
CA ALA A 192 -29.38 -1.71 23.71
C ALA A 192 -29.66 -2.98 22.89
N SER A 193 -28.96 -4.04 23.27
CA SER A 193 -29.20 -5.41 22.88
C SER A 193 -30.55 -5.89 23.41
N THR A 194 -31.53 -6.06 22.53
CA THR A 194 -32.64 -6.99 22.74
C THR A 194 -32.45 -8.17 21.81
N VAL A 195 -32.25 -9.35 22.41
CA VAL A 195 -32.23 -10.63 21.70
C VAL A 195 -33.66 -10.91 21.26
N GLU A 196 -34.00 -10.61 20.02
CA GLU A 196 -35.23 -11.09 19.40
C GLU A 196 -35.00 -12.52 18.88
N GLU A 197 -35.76 -13.46 19.42
CA GLU A 197 -35.82 -14.84 18.96
C GLU A 197 -36.33 -14.90 17.52
N ARG A 198 -35.59 -15.66 16.69
CA ARG A 198 -35.79 -15.82 15.25
C ARG A 198 -37.04 -16.66 14.95
N PRO A 199 -38.08 -16.13 14.28
CA PRO A 199 -39.14 -16.98 13.74
C PRO A 199 -38.64 -17.71 12.50
N GLU A 200 -38.72 -19.04 12.51
CA GLU A 200 -38.58 -19.86 11.31
C GLU A 200 -39.76 -19.54 10.37
N HIS A 201 -39.47 -19.37 9.07
CA HIS A 201 -40.40 -19.08 7.96
C HIS A 201 -40.69 -17.60 7.64
N CYS A 202 -39.72 -16.94 6.98
CA CYS A 202 -39.98 -15.93 5.95
C CYS A 202 -38.79 -15.90 4.97
N LEU A 203 -38.85 -16.68 3.88
CA LEU A 203 -37.97 -16.45 2.73
C LEU A 203 -38.69 -15.50 1.76
N PRO A 204 -38.16 -14.31 1.47
CA PRO A 204 -38.74 -13.45 0.45
C PRO A 204 -38.54 -14.06 -0.94
N SER A 205 -39.60 -14.05 -1.74
CA SER A 205 -39.69 -14.57 -3.12
C SER A 205 -38.94 -13.71 -4.15
N SER A 206 -37.79 -13.15 -3.79
CA SER A 206 -36.93 -12.36 -4.68
C SER A 206 -35.49 -12.86 -4.59
N TRP A 207 -35.29 -14.16 -4.75
CA TRP A 207 -34.01 -14.74 -5.16
C TRP A 207 -33.84 -14.62 -6.69
N GLN A 208 -34.20 -13.46 -7.24
CA GLN A 208 -33.77 -13.10 -8.59
C GLN A 208 -32.24 -13.10 -8.56
N GLU A 209 -31.69 -14.06 -9.31
CA GLU A 209 -30.29 -14.29 -9.62
C GLU A 209 -29.37 -13.15 -9.18
N ARG A 210 -28.84 -13.23 -7.96
CA ARG A 210 -27.66 -12.45 -7.62
C ARG A 210 -26.58 -12.93 -8.56
N LYS A 211 -26.22 -12.09 -9.54
CA LYS A 211 -25.00 -12.21 -10.33
C LYS A 211 -23.88 -12.61 -9.35
N PRO A 212 -23.13 -13.70 -9.60
CA PRO A 212 -22.08 -14.12 -8.68
C PRO A 212 -21.20 -12.91 -8.38
N GLU A 213 -21.00 -12.61 -7.10
CA GLU A 213 -20.16 -11.50 -6.66
C GLU A 213 -18.82 -11.61 -7.40
N THR A 214 -18.47 -10.54 -8.11
CA THR A 214 -17.27 -10.41 -8.94
C THR A 214 -16.08 -10.92 -8.14
N GLY A 215 -15.60 -12.14 -8.46
CA GLY A 215 -14.78 -12.90 -7.53
C GLY A 215 -13.40 -12.27 -7.36
N CYS A 216 -13.24 -11.32 -6.43
CA CYS A 216 -11.93 -10.84 -5.99
C CYS A 216 -11.18 -12.03 -5.35
N SER A 217 -9.99 -12.36 -5.85
CA SER A 217 -9.13 -13.37 -5.24
C SER A 217 -7.67 -13.00 -5.37
N ASP A 218 -6.83 -13.66 -4.58
CA ASP A 218 -5.36 -13.51 -4.59
C ASP A 218 -4.91 -12.06 -4.32
N MET A 219 -5.67 -11.33 -3.48
CA MET A 219 -5.33 -9.96 -3.07
C MET A 219 -4.80 -9.96 -1.63
N TYR A 220 -3.71 -9.23 -1.43
CA TYR A 220 -3.07 -9.01 -0.13
C TYR A 220 -2.96 -7.50 0.10
N ILE A 221 -3.69 -6.99 1.08
CA ILE A 221 -3.82 -5.55 1.32
C ILE A 221 -3.24 -5.23 2.69
N ALA A 222 -2.08 -4.59 2.71
CA ALA A 222 -1.37 -4.19 3.91
C ALA A 222 -1.56 -2.69 4.17
N TYR A 223 -2.19 -2.37 5.30
CA TYR A 223 -2.39 -1.00 5.77
C TYR A 223 -1.39 -0.67 6.88
N ALA A 224 -0.92 0.58 6.90
CA ALA A 224 -0.05 1.08 7.97
C ALA A 224 -0.72 1.11 9.34
N THR A 225 -2.05 1.20 9.39
CA THR A 225 -2.82 1.26 10.63
C THR A 225 -4.04 0.34 10.59
N ARG A 226 -4.63 0.10 11.77
CA ARG A 226 -6.00 -0.42 11.91
C ARG A 226 -7.03 0.66 11.49
N PRO A 227 -8.26 0.26 11.09
CA PRO A 227 -9.33 1.20 10.77
C PRO A 227 -9.53 2.23 11.90
N GLY A 228 -9.67 3.51 11.55
CA GLY A 228 -9.90 4.61 12.49
C GLY A 228 -8.63 5.34 13.00
N TYR A 229 -7.42 4.82 12.76
CA TYR A 229 -6.20 5.33 13.37
C TYR A 229 -5.26 6.08 12.41
N VAL A 230 -4.47 7.00 12.98
CA VAL A 230 -3.46 7.82 12.30
C VAL A 230 -2.18 7.03 12.03
N SER A 231 -1.64 7.15 10.81
CA SER A 231 -0.36 6.56 10.42
C SER A 231 0.79 7.51 10.79
N LEU A 232 1.80 7.01 11.50
CA LEU A 232 2.92 7.82 11.95
C LEU A 232 4.03 7.88 10.90
N LYS A 233 4.59 9.07 10.77
CA LYS A 233 5.73 9.39 9.91
C LYS A 233 6.68 10.31 10.65
N ASN A 234 7.94 10.30 10.25
CA ASN A 234 8.90 11.29 10.68
C ASN A 234 9.54 11.91 9.43
N GLU A 235 9.71 13.23 9.43
CA GLU A 235 10.14 14.01 8.28
C GLU A 235 11.55 13.63 7.79
N ILE A 236 12.40 13.11 8.67
CA ILE A 236 13.78 12.71 8.42
C ILE A 236 13.88 11.24 7.98
N ILE A 237 13.05 10.34 8.53
CA ILE A 237 13.16 8.89 8.28
C ILE A 237 12.07 8.32 7.35
N GLY A 238 10.99 9.07 7.11
CA GLY A 238 9.80 8.66 6.37
C GLY A 238 8.75 7.96 7.24
N SER A 239 7.86 7.21 6.59
CA SER A 239 6.83 6.39 7.23
C SER A 239 7.45 5.28 8.09
N TRP A 240 6.92 5.06 9.29
CA TRP A 240 7.35 3.92 10.10
C TRP A 240 7.05 2.59 9.42
N PHE A 241 5.87 2.49 8.82
CA PHE A 241 5.42 1.30 8.11
C PHE A 241 6.30 0.97 6.90
N LEU A 242 6.49 1.90 5.96
CA LEU A 242 7.30 1.61 4.77
C LEU A 242 8.79 1.47 5.07
N SER A 243 9.30 2.17 6.10
CA SER A 243 10.64 1.95 6.63
C SER A 243 10.80 0.51 7.12
N ALA A 244 9.87 0.02 7.95
CA ALA A 244 9.86 -1.35 8.45
C ALA A 244 9.69 -2.39 7.33
N VAL A 245 8.80 -2.15 6.35
CA VAL A 245 8.64 -3.02 5.17
C VAL A 245 9.97 -3.17 4.45
N SER A 246 10.65 -2.07 4.13
CA SER A 246 11.92 -2.16 3.42
C SER A 246 13.00 -2.84 4.23
N GLU A 247 13.10 -2.56 5.53
CA GLU A 247 14.11 -3.17 6.39
C GLU A 247 13.92 -4.68 6.46
N VAL A 248 12.70 -5.12 6.82
CA VAL A 248 12.36 -6.53 6.98
C VAL A 248 12.47 -7.28 5.66
N PHE A 249 11.96 -6.72 4.56
CA PHE A 249 12.00 -7.39 3.27
C PHE A 249 13.44 -7.50 2.75
N SER A 250 14.27 -6.46 2.91
CA SER A 250 15.68 -6.52 2.52
C SER A 250 16.44 -7.63 3.25
N GLN A 251 16.14 -7.87 4.52
CA GLN A 251 16.85 -8.85 5.34
C GLN A 251 16.27 -10.27 5.24
N HIS A 252 14.97 -10.41 5.01
CA HIS A 252 14.27 -11.68 5.23
C HIS A 252 13.48 -12.21 4.03
N ALA A 253 13.31 -11.44 2.94
CA ALA A 253 12.60 -11.92 1.76
C ALA A 253 13.30 -13.10 1.05
N CYS A 254 14.57 -13.36 1.39
CA CYS A 254 15.33 -14.53 0.98
C CYS A 254 14.83 -15.85 1.58
N THR A 255 14.03 -15.82 2.65
CA THR A 255 13.65 -17.02 3.41
C THR A 255 12.19 -17.06 3.83
N LEU A 256 11.60 -15.94 4.22
CA LEU A 256 10.23 -15.89 4.75
C LEU A 256 9.19 -15.70 3.66
N SER A 257 8.01 -16.29 3.86
CA SER A 257 6.81 -15.97 3.09
C SER A 257 6.32 -14.55 3.40
N LEU A 258 5.47 -13.99 2.54
CA LEU A 258 4.89 -12.66 2.71
C LEU A 258 4.21 -12.49 4.08
N ASP A 259 3.48 -13.50 4.54
CA ASP A 259 2.86 -13.50 5.87
C ASP A 259 3.90 -13.45 7.00
N GLY A 260 5.01 -14.19 6.84
CA GLY A 260 6.15 -14.13 7.77
C GLY A 260 6.84 -12.76 7.77
N LEU A 261 7.00 -12.14 6.60
CA LEU A 261 7.54 -10.81 6.46
C LEU A 261 6.63 -9.77 7.12
N MET A 262 5.34 -9.79 6.83
CA MET A 262 4.40 -8.81 7.36
C MET A 262 4.16 -8.96 8.87
N ARG A 263 4.31 -10.17 9.42
CA ARG A 263 4.35 -10.37 10.88
C ARG A 263 5.55 -9.66 11.51
N ARG A 264 6.74 -9.76 10.91
CA ARG A 264 7.94 -9.03 11.38
C ARG A 264 7.83 -7.53 11.18
N VAL A 265 7.24 -7.07 10.07
CA VAL A 265 6.92 -5.65 9.87
C VAL A 265 6.01 -5.15 10.98
N SER A 266 4.94 -5.88 11.28
CA SER A 266 4.01 -5.50 12.35
C SER A 266 4.71 -5.40 13.70
N GLN A 267 5.55 -6.38 14.04
CA GLN A 267 6.36 -6.33 15.27
C GLN A 267 7.26 -5.09 15.31
N ASN A 268 8.05 -4.85 14.25
CA ASN A 268 8.96 -3.69 14.18
C ASN A 268 8.22 -2.35 14.30
N VAL A 269 7.01 -2.22 13.75
CA VAL A 269 6.20 -1.00 13.88
C VAL A 269 5.61 -0.86 15.29
N MET A 270 5.09 -1.93 15.88
CA MET A 270 4.50 -1.90 17.24
C MET A 270 5.53 -1.66 18.35
N ASP A 271 6.78 -2.08 18.12
CA ASP A 271 7.90 -1.84 19.05
C ASP A 271 8.35 -0.38 19.08
N ARG A 272 8.01 0.42 18.04
CA ARG A 272 8.33 1.86 18.01
C ARG A 272 7.42 2.64 18.95
N SER A 273 7.87 3.82 19.36
CA SER A 273 7.08 4.76 20.17
C SER A 273 7.47 6.17 19.81
N ALA A 274 6.47 7.03 19.68
CA ALA A 274 6.69 8.44 19.47
C ALA A 274 7.07 9.08 20.81
N HIS A 275 7.59 10.31 20.77
CA HIS A 275 7.99 11.03 21.98
C HIS A 275 6.83 11.27 22.95
N ASP A 276 5.61 11.34 22.45
CA ASP A 276 4.37 11.48 23.23
C ASP A 276 3.80 10.13 23.72
N GLY A 277 4.50 9.01 23.47
CA GLY A 277 4.06 7.66 23.81
C GLY A 277 3.13 7.01 22.77
N SER A 278 2.76 7.72 21.69
CA SER A 278 1.91 7.17 20.64
C SER A 278 2.57 5.94 19.97
N LYS A 279 1.74 4.96 19.65
CA LYS A 279 2.09 3.70 19.01
C LYS A 279 1.47 3.63 17.61
N GLN A 280 1.74 2.55 16.89
CA GLN A 280 1.12 2.29 15.60
C GLN A 280 0.97 0.79 15.38
N THR A 281 -0.24 0.37 14.98
CA THR A 281 -0.54 -1.04 14.71
C THR A 281 -0.93 -1.24 13.23
N PRO A 282 -0.05 -1.81 12.39
CA PRO A 282 -0.40 -2.20 11.03
C PRO A 282 -1.51 -3.25 10.98
N SER A 283 -2.21 -3.32 9.86
CA SER A 283 -3.21 -4.37 9.62
C SER A 283 -3.10 -4.94 8.21
N VAL A 284 -3.47 -6.21 8.06
CA VAL A 284 -3.51 -6.90 6.77
C VAL A 284 -4.91 -7.45 6.55
N THR A 285 -5.43 -7.22 5.35
CA THR A 285 -6.65 -7.82 4.83
C THR A 285 -6.30 -8.67 3.62
N THR A 286 -6.73 -9.94 3.62
CA THR A 286 -6.54 -10.85 2.49
C THR A 286 -7.88 -11.21 1.87
N ILE A 287 -7.97 -11.22 0.53
CA ILE A 287 -9.17 -11.61 -0.20
C ILE A 287 -8.82 -12.78 -1.12
N GLY A 288 -9.39 -13.95 -0.84
CA GLY A 288 -9.13 -15.18 -1.61
C GLY A 288 -7.66 -15.57 -1.69
N TRP A 289 -6.87 -15.29 -0.64
CA TRP A 289 -5.45 -15.61 -0.56
C TRP A 289 -5.27 -17.10 -0.23
N ARG A 290 -4.83 -17.89 -1.22
CA ARG A 290 -4.86 -19.37 -1.13
C ARG A 290 -3.51 -20.05 -1.16
N LYS A 291 -2.43 -19.31 -1.44
CA LYS A 291 -1.07 -19.84 -1.57
C LYS A 291 -0.09 -18.97 -0.81
N GLU A 292 1.03 -19.54 -0.39
CA GLU A 292 2.12 -18.75 0.15
C GLU A 292 2.83 -17.97 -0.96
N LEU A 293 3.35 -16.79 -0.63
CA LEU A 293 4.19 -16.01 -1.53
C LEU A 293 5.60 -15.90 -0.95
N TYR A 294 6.58 -16.35 -1.71
CA TYR A 294 8.00 -16.07 -1.47
C TYR A 294 8.52 -15.21 -2.62
N PHE A 295 9.23 -14.12 -2.33
CA PHE A 295 9.73 -13.22 -3.39
C PHE A 295 10.88 -13.84 -4.21
N ASN A 296 11.60 -14.81 -3.63
CA ASN A 296 12.74 -15.48 -4.24
C ASN A 296 13.78 -14.50 -4.81
N PRO A 297 14.27 -13.52 -4.02
CA PRO A 297 15.23 -12.53 -4.51
C PRO A 297 16.49 -13.22 -5.04
N GLY A 298 17.05 -12.71 -6.13
CA GLY A 298 18.23 -13.29 -6.79
C GLY A 298 17.95 -14.52 -7.68
N HIS A 299 16.82 -15.22 -7.53
CA HIS A 299 16.47 -16.31 -8.45
C HIS A 299 15.54 -15.83 -9.56
N HIS A 300 15.90 -16.10 -10.81
CA HIS A 300 14.99 -15.96 -11.94
C HIS A 300 15.35 -16.97 -13.01
N ALA A 301 14.35 -17.49 -13.72
CA ALA A 301 14.59 -18.30 -14.89
C ALA A 301 15.34 -17.45 -15.93
N GLN A 302 16.52 -17.89 -16.37
CA GLN A 302 17.17 -17.30 -17.53
C GLN A 302 16.25 -17.52 -18.72
N SER A 303 15.63 -16.46 -19.22
CA SER A 303 14.94 -16.52 -20.51
C SER A 303 15.98 -16.86 -21.57
N LYS A 304 15.90 -18.06 -22.17
CA LYS A 304 16.54 -18.34 -23.45
C LYS A 304 15.89 -17.42 -24.49
N ILE A 305 16.38 -16.19 -24.59
CA ILE A 305 16.01 -15.28 -25.67
C ILE A 305 16.88 -15.70 -26.86
N SER A 306 16.29 -16.44 -27.80
CA SER A 306 16.77 -16.40 -29.18
C SER A 306 16.59 -14.97 -29.65
N VAL A 307 17.68 -14.23 -29.79
CA VAL A 307 17.67 -12.89 -30.39
C VAL A 307 17.29 -13.07 -31.86
N SER A 308 16.01 -12.95 -32.17
CA SER A 308 15.55 -12.57 -33.51
C SER A 308 15.59 -11.05 -33.53
N ALA A 309 16.54 -10.52 -34.29
CA ALA A 309 16.72 -9.10 -34.52
C ALA A 309 15.59 -8.57 -35.39
N ASP A 310 14.39 -8.39 -34.83
CA ASP A 310 13.29 -7.64 -35.44
C ASP A 310 12.25 -7.30 -34.38
N ARG A 311 12.43 -6.16 -33.69
CA ARG A 311 11.36 -5.38 -33.03
C ARG A 311 11.90 -4.04 -32.48
N PHE A 312 12.39 -3.19 -33.37
CA PHE A 312 12.39 -1.76 -33.13
C PHE A 312 10.99 -1.22 -33.46
N PHE A 313 10.07 -1.22 -32.50
CA PHE A 313 8.86 -0.43 -32.61
C PHE A 313 8.97 0.80 -31.71
N LEU A 314 9.18 1.94 -32.38
CA LEU A 314 8.94 3.28 -31.88
C LEU A 314 7.47 3.38 -31.44
N LEU A 315 7.23 3.74 -30.18
CA LEU A 315 5.97 4.31 -29.74
C LEU A 315 6.22 5.74 -29.23
N SER A 316 6.47 6.62 -30.20
CA SER A 316 5.98 7.99 -30.15
C SER A 316 4.47 7.98 -30.42
N VAL A 317 3.77 8.98 -29.89
CA VAL A 317 2.33 9.30 -30.05
C VAL A 317 1.43 8.68 -28.98
N TRP A 318 1.04 9.48 -27.99
CA TRP A 318 -0.35 9.75 -27.58
C TRP A 318 -0.34 10.98 -26.64
N ALA A 319 -0.28 12.16 -27.25
CA ALA A 319 -0.84 13.41 -26.72
C ALA A 319 -1.55 14.06 -27.92
N PRO A 320 -2.86 14.32 -27.82
CA PRO A 320 -3.25 15.71 -27.57
C PRO A 320 -4.53 15.84 -26.73
N TYR A 321 -4.53 16.74 -25.76
CA TYR A 321 -5.61 17.68 -25.44
C TYR A 321 -5.13 18.49 -24.23
N LEU A 322 -4.79 19.76 -24.47
CA LEU A 322 -4.94 20.92 -23.57
C LEU A 322 -4.19 22.10 -24.22
N ILE A 323 -4.94 22.88 -25.01
CA ILE A 323 -4.54 24.23 -25.42
C ILE A 323 -5.17 25.19 -24.40
N GLY A 324 -4.32 26.08 -23.85
CA GLY A 324 -4.70 27.28 -23.08
C GLY A 324 -4.70 27.08 -21.56
N THR A 325 -4.12 27.92 -20.71
CA THR A 325 -3.41 29.20 -20.87
C THR A 325 -2.37 29.32 -19.73
N HIS A 326 -1.33 30.13 -19.97
CA HIS A 326 -0.25 30.44 -19.04
C HIS A 326 -0.72 30.79 -17.61
N THR A 327 -0.37 29.98 -16.61
CA THR A 327 0.03 30.43 -15.26
C THR A 327 0.95 29.40 -14.58
N LYS A 328 2.13 29.88 -14.16
CA LYS A 328 3.21 29.27 -13.34
C LYS A 328 3.18 27.74 -13.10
N ASN A 329 3.95 27.04 -13.93
CA ASN A 329 4.31 25.61 -13.86
C ASN A 329 4.85 25.16 -12.48
N LYS A 330 4.24 24.12 -11.89
CA LYS A 330 4.93 23.09 -11.09
C LYS A 330 4.93 21.79 -11.89
N VAL A 331 6.10 21.21 -12.11
CA VAL A 331 6.34 20.11 -13.07
C VAL A 331 5.71 18.81 -12.56
N LYS A 332 4.69 18.30 -13.25
CA LYS A 332 4.25 16.90 -13.13
C LYS A 332 5.30 16.00 -13.79
N ARG A 333 5.85 15.01 -13.09
CA ARG A 333 6.85 14.08 -13.62
C ARG A 333 6.35 12.64 -13.54
N ILE A 334 6.26 11.98 -14.69
CA ILE A 334 6.11 10.53 -14.80
C ILE A 334 7.47 10.03 -15.28
N TYR A 335 8.12 9.18 -14.49
CA TYR A 335 9.39 8.58 -14.87
C TYR A 335 9.17 7.18 -15.41
N TRP A 336 9.52 6.97 -16.67
CA TRP A 336 9.72 5.63 -17.24
C TRP A 336 11.23 5.40 -17.29
N VAL A 337 11.77 4.70 -16.30
CA VAL A 337 13.17 4.29 -16.37
C VAL A 337 13.20 2.92 -17.05
N LYS A 338 13.61 2.89 -18.32
CA LYS A 338 14.06 1.64 -18.95
C LYS A 338 15.42 1.31 -18.34
N ASP A 339 15.50 0.24 -17.58
CA ASP A 339 16.79 -0.28 -17.13
C ASP A 339 17.48 -1.02 -18.29
N TRP A 340 18.80 -0.85 -18.36
CA TRP A 340 19.75 -1.34 -19.37
C TRP A 340 20.16 -2.80 -19.13
#